data_AF-A0A1V4PGS1-F1
#
_entry.id   AF-A0A1V4PGS1-F1
#
_cell.length_a   1.000
_cell.length_b   1.000
_cell.length_c   1.000
_cell.angle_alpha   90.00
_cell.angle_beta   90.00
_cell.angle_gamma   90.00
#
_symmetry.space_group_name_H-M   'P 1'
#
loop_
_entity.id
_entity.type
_entity.pdbx_description
1 polymer ?
#
loop_
_entity_poly.entity_id
_entity_poly.type
_entity_poly.pdbx_seq_one_letter_code
_entity_poly.pdbx_strand_id
1 'polypeptide(L)' 'FRHRPLGEAGPFVFLAADALTMKVREGGRVINAVAMVATGVNADGRREVLGLRVATTETGAAWNEFFADLV' A
#
# COMPACT_ATOMS: atom_id res chain seq x y z
N PHE A 1 4.55 -7.51 8.63
CA PHE A 1 4.77 -7.99 7.23
C PHE A 1 3.90 -7.28 6.18
N ARG A 2 2.89 -6.47 6.54
CA ARG A 2 2.04 -5.75 5.56
C ARG A 2 2.12 -4.23 5.61
N HIS A 3 2.58 -3.67 6.72
CA HIS A 3 2.88 -2.25 6.91
C HIS A 3 4.13 -2.14 7.78
N ARG A 4 4.97 -1.13 7.52
CA ARG A 4 6.10 -0.73 8.35
C ARG A 4 5.82 0.71 8.81
N PRO A 5 5.57 0.96 10.11
CA PRO A 5 5.27 2.30 10.60
C PRO A 5 6.38 3.28 10.20
N LEU A 6 5.99 4.45 9.71
CA LEU A 6 6.92 5.46 9.20
C LEU A 6 7.91 5.92 10.29
N GLY A 7 7.45 6.01 11.54
CA GLY A 7 8.29 6.41 12.67
C GLY A 7 9.43 5.44 12.97
N GLU A 8 9.23 4.14 12.77
CA GLU A 8 10.26 3.10 12.97
C GLU A 8 11.14 2.92 11.73
N ALA A 9 10.60 3.27 10.57
CA ALA A 9 11.18 3.01 9.26
C ALA A 9 12.25 4.03 8.84
N GLY A 10 12.39 5.14 9.56
CA GLY A 10 13.34 6.23 9.29
C GLY A 10 12.72 7.38 8.49
N PRO A 11 13.44 8.50 8.32
CA PRO A 11 12.93 9.63 7.56
C PRO A 11 12.79 9.27 6.08
N PHE A 12 11.61 9.52 5.51
CA PHE A 12 11.36 9.45 4.08
C PHE A 12 11.17 10.85 3.52
N VAL A 13 11.88 11.15 2.44
CA VAL A 13 11.77 12.46 1.78
C VAL A 13 10.48 12.54 0.95
N PHE A 14 10.05 11.39 0.41
CA PHE A 14 8.84 11.26 -0.39
C PHE A 14 8.20 9.89 -0.15
N LEU A 15 6.87 9.84 -0.23
CA LEU A 15 6.08 8.62 -0.34
C LEU A 15 5.29 8.66 -1.64
N ALA A 16 5.39 7.60 -2.43
CA ALA A 16 4.55 7.37 -3.60
C ALA A 16 3.54 6.27 -3.27
N ALA A 17 2.27 6.52 -3.59
CA ALA A 17 1.19 5.56 -3.43
C ALA A 17 0.59 5.23 -4.80
N ASP A 18 0.28 3.95 -5.03
CA ASP A 18 -0.30 3.47 -6.28
C ASP A 18 -1.35 2.38 -6.00
N ALA A 19 -2.29 2.21 -6.93
CA ALA A 19 -3.37 1.23 -6.85
C ALA A 19 -3.52 0.48 -8.18
N LEU A 20 -3.20 -0.82 -8.15
CA LEU A 20 -3.30 -1.68 -9.32
C LEU A 20 -4.57 -2.53 -9.27
N THR A 21 -5.44 -2.38 -10.26
CA THR A 21 -6.58 -3.29 -10.42
C THR A 21 -6.12 -4.62 -11.02
N MET A 22 -6.26 -5.70 -10.26
CA MET A 22 -5.80 -7.04 -10.60
C MET A 22 -6.97 -8.02 -10.67
N LYS A 23 -6.93 -8.95 -11.63
CA LYS A 23 -7.83 -10.10 -11.66
C LYS A 23 -7.34 -11.17 -10.69
N VAL A 24 -8.15 -11.52 -9.69
CA VAL A 24 -7.80 -12.51 -8.67
C VAL A 24 -8.88 -13.58 -8.56
N ARG A 25 -8.53 -14.79 -8.13
CA ARG A 25 -9.48 -15.88 -7.88
C ARG A 25 -9.86 -15.91 -6.40
N GLU A 26 -11.14 -15.68 -6.12
CA GLU A 26 -11.71 -15.71 -4.77
C GLU A 26 -13.09 -16.36 -4.82
N GLY A 27 -13.41 -17.24 -3.86
CA GLY A 27 -14.73 -17.88 -3.76
C GLY A 27 -15.16 -18.62 -5.04
N GLY A 28 -14.23 -19.25 -5.76
CA GLY A 28 -14.49 -20.00 -6.98
C GLY A 28 -14.66 -19.17 -8.27
N ARG A 29 -14.53 -17.84 -8.21
CA ARG A 29 -14.67 -16.93 -9.36
C ARG A 29 -13.48 -16.00 -9.51
N VAL A 30 -13.30 -15.45 -10.72
CA VAL A 30 -12.32 -14.38 -10.96
C VAL A 30 -13.00 -13.04 -10.76
N ILE A 31 -12.48 -12.23 -9.83
CA ILE A 31 -12.97 -10.89 -9.52
C ILE A 31 -11.89 -9.84 -9.78
N ASN A 32 -12.27 -8.56 -9.82
CA ASN A 32 -11.31 -7.48 -9.67
C ASN A 32 -10.99 -7.27 -8.19
N ALA A 33 -9.73 -7.04 -7.88
CA ALA A 33 -9.27 -6.52 -6.61
C ALA A 33 -8.29 -5.37 -6.86
N VAL A 34 -8.08 -4.52 -5.86
CA VAL A 34 -7.19 -3.36 -5.93
C VAL A 34 -6.02 -3.63 -4.99
N ALA A 35 -4.81 -3.73 -5.55
CA ALA A 35 -3.58 -3.83 -4.80
C ALA A 35 -3.00 -2.42 -4.60
N MET A 36 -3.07 -1.93 -3.36
CA MET A 36 -2.61 -0.60 -2.94
C MET A 36 -1.19 -0.73 -2.38
N VAL A 37 -0.24 0.04 -2.90
CA VAL A 37 1.18 -0.03 -2.52
C VAL A 37 1.68 1.34 -2.12
N ALA A 38 2.44 1.39 -1.03
CA ALA A 38 3.19 2.57 -0.60
C ALA A 38 4.68 2.30 -0.73
N THR A 39 5.39 3.17 -1.44
CA THR A 39 6.85 3.13 -1.59
C THR A 39 7.46 4.43 -1.09
N GLY A 40 8.36 4.34 -0.12
CA GLY A 40 9.11 5.48 0.38
C GLY A 40 10.50 5.58 -0.25
N VAL A 41 11.03 6.79 -0.35
CA VAL A 41 12.46 7.04 -0.62
C VAL A 41 13.14 7.45 0.68
N ASN A 42 14.03 6.59 1.17
CA ASN A 42 14.74 6.82 2.43
C ASN A 42 15.84 7.90 2.28
N ALA A 43 16.51 8.25 3.38
CA ALA A 43 17.57 9.27 3.38
C ALA A 43 18.77 8.95 2.48
N ASP A 44 19.01 7.67 2.17
CA ASP A 44 20.06 7.22 1.25
C ASP A 44 19.61 7.25 -0.22
N GLY A 45 18.40 7.76 -0.50
CA GLY A 45 17.81 7.78 -1.84
C GLY A 45 17.30 6.42 -2.33
N ARG A 46 17.21 5.41 -1.46
CA ARG A 46 16.73 4.07 -1.82
C ARG A 46 15.22 3.97 -1.70
N ARG A 47 14.60 3.26 -2.65
CA ARG A 47 13.17 2.96 -2.65
C ARG A 47 12.90 1.73 -1.80
N GLU A 48 11.90 1.82 -0.94
CA GLU A 48 11.49 0.74 -0.05
C GLU A 48 9.97 0.61 -0.06
N VAL A 49 9.46 -0.62 -0.11
CA VAL A 49 8.02 -0.88 0.05
C VAL A 49 7.67 -0.77 1.53
N LEU A 50 6.76 0.14 1.84
CA LEU A 50 6.34 0.47 3.21
C LEU A 50 5.01 -0.18 3.57
N GLY A 51 4.15 -0.43 2.58
CA GLY A 51 2.87 -1.10 2.81
C GLY A 51 2.29 -1.71 1.55
N LEU A 52 1.49 -2.76 1.77
CA LEU A 52 0.67 -3.41 0.75
C LEU A 52 -0.69 -3.78 1.36
N ARG A 53 -1.78 -3.33 0.72
CA ARG A 53 -3.15 -3.71 1.05
C ARG A 53 -3.89 -4.17 -0.20
N VAL A 54 -4.76 -5.17 -0.04
CA VAL A 54 -5.68 -5.59 -1.10
C VAL A 54 -7.10 -5.22 -0.66
N ALA A 55 -7.80 -4.47 -1.50
CA ALA A 55 -9.20 -4.09 -1.31
C ALA A 55 -10.07 -4.64 -2.45
N THR A 56 -11.36 -4.81 -2.21
CA THR A 56 -12.32 -5.22 -3.25
C THR A 56 -12.63 -4.08 -4.22
N THR A 57 -12.59 -2.83 -3.74
CA THR A 57 -12.82 -1.63 -4.55
C THR A 57 -11.90 -0.49 -4.10
N GLU A 58 -11.58 0.41 -5.03
CA GLU A 58 -10.83 1.62 -4.71
C GLU A 58 -11.80 2.68 -4.18
N THR A 59 -11.65 3.03 -2.90
CA THR A 59 -12.49 4.03 -2.24
C THR A 59 -11.64 4.94 -1.36
N GLY A 60 -12.13 6.14 -1.08
CA GLY A 60 -11.47 7.05 -0.15
C GLY A 60 -11.29 6.44 1.25
N ALA A 61 -12.25 5.64 1.72
CA ALA A 61 -12.16 4.93 2.99
C ALA A 61 -11.01 3.90 2.99
N ALA A 62 -10.86 3.13 1.90
CA ALA A 62 -9.76 2.17 1.76
C ALA A 62 -8.39 2.86 1.74
N TRP A 63 -8.28 4.04 1.09
CA TRP A 63 -7.07 4.86 1.12
C TRP A 63 -6.75 5.40 2.51
N ASN A 64 -7.75 5.91 3.23
CA ASN A 64 -7.56 6.41 4.59
C ASN A 64 -7.10 5.31 5.54
N GLU A 65 -7.73 4.13 5.48
CA GLU A 65 -7.32 2.98 6.29
C GLU A 65 -5.90 2.52 5.93
N PHE A 66 -5.56 2.48 4.64
CA PHE A 66 -4.23 2.11 4.19
C PHE A 66 -3.13 3.05 4.71
N PHE A 67 -3.36 4.36 4.69
CA PHE A 67 -2.40 5.32 5.23
C PHE A 67 -2.35 5.32 6.75
N ALA A 68 -3.49 5.08 7.41
CA ALA A 68 -3.52 4.95 8.87
C ALA A 68 -2.67 3.76 9.35
N ASP A 69 -2.60 2.67 8.59
CA ASP A 69 -1.71 1.53 8.91
C ASP A 69 -0.21 1.88 8.82
N LEU A 70 0.16 3.00 8.19
CA LEU A 70 1.56 3.44 8.04
C LEU A 70 2.02 4.38 9.16
N VAL A 71 1.11 4.92 9.97
CA VAL A 71 1.42 5.95 10.99
C VAL A 71 1.40 5.36 12.39
#